data_AF-A0A381VGX8-F1
#
_entry.id   AF-A0A381VGX8-F1
#
_cell.length_a   1.000
_cell.length_b   1.000
_cell.length_c   1.000
_cell.angle_alpha   90.00
_cell.angle_beta   90.00
_cell.angle_gamma   90.00
#
_symmetry.space_group_name_H-M   'P 1'
#
loop_
_entity.id
_entity.type
_entity.pdbx_description
1 polymer ?
#
loop_
_entity_poly.entity_id
_entity_poly.type
_entity_poly.pdbx_seq_one_letter_code
_entity_poly.pdbx_strand_id
1 'polypeptide(L)'
;LNNVSRRTFLNTAGLAIASAAFAPIAYSAEMSHRARIEAALANLPTDRTPLSFWWHWANQDRSPRRLAELAVRLQQRLDMDFIKFSPYGLYSVVDWGVQLNVRGGPDTPILAESPIQKPDDWLKITPVRSDAGEYLIVLEAQRIALEMLNGDVPFVQTVFSPLTSASKIAGPGKLMQYMQDSPRQVHAALEAITETSRSFVERVVSGGADGVFFANQWAGVDLLPPDLYNEFSKPYDLQMLEPLKGKTWFNIYHLHAHDINFDGVLDYPVEAFNWH
;
A
#
# COMPACT_ATOMS: atom_id res chain seq x y z
N LEU A 1 -50.57 -32.17 -29.60
CA LEU A 1 -50.51 -31.44 -30.88
C LEU A 1 -50.14 -29.99 -30.54
N ASN A 2 -48.99 -29.41 -30.85
CA ASN A 2 -47.81 -29.85 -31.58
C ASN A 2 -46.60 -29.03 -31.08
N ASN A 3 -45.44 -29.68 -31.14
CA ASN A 3 -44.10 -29.18 -30.88
C ASN A 3 -43.84 -27.77 -31.44
N VAL A 4 -43.51 -26.82 -30.56
CA VAL A 4 -42.72 -25.65 -30.96
C VAL A 4 -41.25 -26.02 -30.80
N SER A 5 -40.61 -26.34 -31.93
CA SER A 5 -39.21 -26.73 -31.98
C SER A 5 -38.29 -25.56 -31.56
N ARG A 6 -37.09 -25.90 -31.07
CA ARG A 6 -35.96 -25.01 -30.71
C ARG A 6 -35.51 -23.99 -31.79
N ARG A 7 -36.18 -23.90 -32.94
CA ARG A 7 -35.84 -22.97 -34.04
C ARG A 7 -36.63 -21.65 -34.05
N THR A 8 -37.65 -21.48 -33.22
CA THR A 8 -38.47 -20.23 -33.24
C THR A 8 -37.98 -19.15 -32.27
N PHE A 9 -37.01 -19.44 -31.40
CA PHE A 9 -36.44 -18.44 -30.47
C PHE A 9 -35.22 -17.69 -31.04
N LEU A 10 -34.79 -17.99 -32.27
CA LEU A 10 -33.57 -17.41 -32.87
C LEU A 10 -33.82 -16.29 -33.89
N ASN A 11 -35.08 -15.93 -34.20
CA ASN A 11 -35.38 -14.89 -35.21
C ASN A 11 -35.86 -13.54 -34.66
N THR A 12 -35.91 -13.35 -33.34
CA THR A 12 -36.15 -12.02 -32.73
C THR A 12 -34.94 -11.45 -31.97
N ALA A 13 -33.80 -12.16 -31.98
CA ALA A 13 -32.52 -11.68 -31.43
C ALA A 13 -31.50 -11.28 -32.50
N GLY A 14 -31.92 -11.21 -33.78
CA GLY A 14 -31.05 -10.96 -34.94
C GLY A 14 -31.08 -9.54 -35.51
N LEU A 15 -31.78 -8.59 -34.88
CA LEU A 15 -31.94 -7.22 -35.38
C LEU A 15 -31.86 -6.18 -34.25
N ALA A 16 -30.73 -6.17 -33.53
CA ALA A 16 -30.29 -5.02 -32.73
C ALA A 16 -28.77 -4.98 -32.53
N ILE A 17 -28.00 -5.64 -33.41
CA ILE A 17 -26.53 -5.58 -33.39
C ILE A 17 -26.04 -5.28 -34.81
N ALA A 18 -26.44 -4.12 -35.31
CA ALA A 18 -25.83 -3.51 -36.48
C ALA A 18 -25.95 -2.00 -36.28
N SER A 19 -24.82 -1.30 -36.28
CA SER A 19 -24.63 0.15 -36.07
C SER A 19 -24.39 0.67 -34.65
N ALA A 20 -23.65 -0.06 -33.82
CA ALA A 20 -22.62 0.65 -33.04
C ALA A 20 -21.38 0.68 -33.93
N ALA A 21 -21.30 1.69 -34.81
CA ALA A 21 -20.04 2.00 -35.45
C ALA A 21 -19.02 2.20 -34.32
N PHE A 22 -17.96 1.41 -34.29
CA PHE A 22 -16.76 1.78 -33.56
C PHE A 22 -16.30 3.08 -34.21
N ALA A 23 -16.76 4.21 -33.66
CA ALA A 23 -16.18 5.49 -33.96
C ALA A 23 -14.67 5.33 -33.71
N PRO A 24 -13.79 5.77 -34.64
CA PRO A 24 -12.39 5.85 -34.32
C PRO A 24 -12.32 6.67 -33.03
N ILE A 25 -11.79 6.09 -31.97
CA ILE A 25 -11.46 6.85 -30.76
C ILE A 25 -10.57 7.96 -31.28
N ALA A 26 -11.09 9.17 -31.31
CA ALA A 26 -10.30 10.34 -31.61
C ALA A 26 -9.15 10.29 -30.62
N TYR A 27 -7.92 10.18 -31.10
CA TYR A 27 -6.73 10.27 -30.27
C TYR A 27 -6.86 11.59 -29.50
N SER A 28 -7.31 11.53 -28.24
CA SER A 28 -7.10 12.63 -27.32
C SER A 28 -5.60 12.87 -27.28
N ALA A 29 -5.18 14.13 -27.23
CA ALA A 29 -3.78 14.45 -27.05
C ALA A 29 -3.17 13.58 -25.94
N GLU A 30 -1.97 13.06 -26.19
CA GLU A 30 -1.27 12.15 -25.28
C GLU A 30 -1.18 12.79 -23.89
N MET A 31 -1.77 12.14 -22.88
CA MET A 31 -1.81 12.66 -21.52
C MET A 31 -0.45 12.45 -20.84
N SER A 32 -0.05 13.37 -19.96
CA SER A 32 1.06 13.07 -19.05
C SER A 32 0.67 11.97 -18.06
N HIS A 33 1.66 11.32 -17.45
CA HIS A 33 1.44 10.34 -16.39
C HIS A 33 0.57 10.90 -15.26
N ARG A 34 0.91 12.09 -14.74
CA ARG A 34 0.07 12.79 -13.75
C ARG A 34 -1.36 13.01 -14.24
N ALA A 35 -1.55 13.64 -15.39
CA ALA A 35 -2.88 14.00 -15.89
C ALA A 35 -3.78 12.76 -16.06
N ARG A 36 -3.18 11.63 -16.48
CA ARG A 36 -3.88 10.36 -16.63
C ARG A 36 -4.38 9.82 -15.29
N ILE A 37 -3.58 9.92 -14.23
CA ILE A 37 -3.97 9.53 -12.88
C ILE A 37 -5.04 10.48 -12.32
N GLU A 38 -4.86 11.80 -12.43
CA GLU A 38 -5.84 12.79 -11.98
C GLU A 38 -7.21 12.60 -12.65
N ALA A 39 -7.24 12.37 -13.96
CA ALA A 39 -8.47 12.07 -14.68
C ALA A 39 -9.12 10.76 -14.22
N ALA A 40 -8.32 9.70 -14.00
CA ALA A 40 -8.84 8.43 -13.50
C ALA A 40 -9.46 8.56 -12.10
N LEU A 41 -8.81 9.28 -11.18
CA LEU A 41 -9.35 9.55 -9.83
C LEU A 41 -10.64 10.38 -9.90
N ALA A 42 -10.75 11.29 -10.86
CA ALA A 42 -11.94 12.10 -11.09
C ALA A 42 -13.06 11.39 -11.88
N ASN A 43 -12.89 10.10 -12.23
CA ASN A 43 -13.79 9.35 -13.12
C ASN A 43 -14.02 10.01 -14.49
N LEU A 44 -12.99 10.71 -15.00
CA LEU A 44 -13.00 11.33 -16.33
C LEU A 44 -12.38 10.40 -17.38
N PRO A 45 -12.71 10.56 -18.67
CA PRO A 45 -12.07 9.80 -19.74
C PRO A 45 -10.54 10.00 -19.75
N THR A 46 -9.81 8.91 -19.99
CA THR A 46 -8.36 8.89 -20.18
C THR A 46 -8.02 8.47 -21.62
N ASP A 47 -6.82 8.84 -22.09
CA ASP A 47 -6.31 8.42 -23.40
C ASP A 47 -5.98 6.91 -23.45
N ARG A 48 -5.57 6.34 -22.32
CA ARG A 48 -5.50 4.90 -22.03
C ARG A 48 -5.70 4.64 -20.53
N THR A 49 -6.02 3.41 -20.17
CA THR A 49 -6.04 2.98 -18.76
C THR A 49 -4.68 3.27 -18.10
N PRO A 50 -4.64 3.98 -16.96
CA PRO A 50 -3.40 4.14 -16.20
C PRO A 50 -2.89 2.80 -15.67
N LEU A 51 -1.57 2.62 -15.68
CA LEU A 51 -0.89 1.38 -15.33
C LEU A 51 0.28 1.65 -14.40
N SER A 52 0.40 0.83 -13.36
CA SER A 52 1.63 0.73 -12.57
C SER A 52 1.87 -0.70 -12.13
N PHE A 53 3.13 -1.03 -11.94
CA PHE A 53 3.64 -2.30 -11.46
C PHE A 53 4.77 -2.03 -10.47
N TRP A 54 4.91 -2.90 -9.48
CA TRP A 54 5.96 -2.78 -8.48
C TRP A 54 6.53 -4.15 -8.16
N TRP A 55 7.77 -4.13 -7.68
CA TRP A 55 8.50 -5.34 -7.36
C TRP A 55 9.33 -5.13 -6.09
N HIS A 56 9.52 -6.21 -5.33
CA HIS A 56 10.50 -6.23 -4.26
C HIS A 56 11.78 -6.87 -4.78
N TRP A 57 12.89 -6.12 -4.77
CA TRP A 57 14.18 -6.61 -5.23
C TRP A 57 14.99 -7.13 -4.07
N ALA A 58 14.64 -8.34 -3.64
CA ALA A 58 15.28 -9.04 -2.53
C ALA A 58 16.81 -8.86 -2.53
N ASN A 59 17.33 -8.42 -1.39
CA ASN A 59 18.76 -8.20 -1.12
C ASN A 59 19.44 -7.12 -1.99
N GLN A 60 18.69 -6.41 -2.83
CA GLN A 60 19.19 -5.28 -3.63
C GLN A 60 18.53 -3.95 -3.21
N ASP A 61 17.41 -4.00 -2.51
CA ASP A 61 16.55 -2.86 -2.14
C ASP A 61 16.87 -2.22 -0.78
N ARG A 62 17.98 -2.62 -0.13
CA ARG A 62 18.40 -2.07 1.18
C ARG A 62 19.36 -0.87 1.08
N SER A 63 20.00 -0.68 -0.07
CA SER A 63 20.80 0.52 -0.34
C SER A 63 19.90 1.63 -0.88
N PRO A 64 19.91 2.86 -0.31
CA PRO A 64 19.03 3.94 -0.75
C PRO A 64 19.10 4.21 -2.26
N ARG A 65 20.32 4.42 -2.77
CA ARG A 65 20.55 4.66 -4.19
C ARG A 65 20.13 3.48 -5.06
N ARG A 66 20.36 2.25 -4.59
CA ARG A 66 20.04 1.05 -5.39
C ARG A 66 18.54 0.84 -5.52
N LEU A 67 17.78 1.03 -4.44
CA LEU A 67 16.32 1.00 -4.46
C LEU A 67 15.76 2.10 -5.40
N ALA A 68 16.29 3.33 -5.29
CA ALA A 68 15.91 4.44 -6.17
C ALA A 68 16.13 4.09 -7.66
N GLU A 69 17.34 3.62 -8.01
CA GLU A 69 17.68 3.22 -9.38
C GLU A 69 16.76 2.12 -9.92
N LEU A 70 16.44 1.12 -9.10
CA LEU A 70 15.59 -0.01 -9.50
C LEU A 70 14.15 0.45 -9.75
N ALA A 71 13.59 1.27 -8.87
CA ALA A 71 12.24 1.80 -9.01
C ALA A 71 12.09 2.72 -10.23
N VAL A 72 12.99 3.69 -10.38
CA VAL A 72 12.96 4.65 -11.51
C VAL A 72 13.21 3.92 -12.83
N ARG A 73 14.15 2.98 -12.88
CA ARG A 73 14.40 2.19 -14.10
C ARG A 73 13.19 1.32 -14.48
N LEU A 74 12.50 0.72 -13.51
CA LEU A 74 11.29 -0.06 -13.80
C LEU A 74 10.20 0.84 -14.39
N GLN A 75 10.01 2.04 -13.84
CA GLN A 75 9.07 3.03 -14.36
C GLN A 75 9.41 3.41 -15.80
N GLN A 76 10.66 3.80 -16.07
CA GLN A 76 11.11 4.20 -17.41
C GLN A 76 11.02 3.06 -18.43
N ARG A 77 11.33 1.82 -18.00
CA ARG A 77 11.31 0.65 -18.87
C ARG A 77 9.90 0.26 -19.31
N LEU A 78 8.92 0.43 -18.43
CA LEU A 78 7.54 0.00 -18.65
C LEU A 78 6.58 1.17 -18.91
N ASP A 79 7.08 2.40 -18.93
CA ASP A 79 6.29 3.63 -19.11
C ASP A 79 5.10 3.73 -18.15
N MET A 80 5.36 3.43 -16.88
CA MET A 80 4.30 3.37 -15.85
C MET A 80 3.84 4.77 -15.44
N ASP A 81 2.56 4.90 -15.15
CA ASP A 81 1.91 6.17 -14.85
C ASP A 81 2.10 6.68 -13.43
N PHE A 82 2.61 5.85 -12.53
CA PHE A 82 3.06 6.27 -11.22
C PHE A 82 4.04 5.25 -10.65
N ILE A 83 4.82 5.67 -9.66
CA ILE A 83 5.70 4.80 -8.89
C ILE A 83 5.07 4.53 -7.54
N LYS A 84 4.75 3.26 -7.28
CA LYS A 84 4.57 2.76 -5.92
C LYS A 84 5.94 2.37 -5.34
N PHE A 85 6.57 3.30 -4.64
CA PHE A 85 7.90 3.11 -4.10
C PHE A 85 7.86 2.14 -2.91
N SER A 86 8.55 1.02 -3.06
CA SER A 86 8.40 -0.15 -2.19
C SER A 86 9.74 -0.60 -1.63
N PRO A 87 10.15 -0.11 -0.45
CA PRO A 87 11.25 -0.72 0.30
C PRO A 87 10.90 -2.15 0.71
N TYR A 88 11.90 -2.92 1.14
CA TYR A 88 11.68 -4.31 1.58
C TYR A 88 10.71 -4.38 2.76
N GLY A 89 9.90 -5.44 2.82
CA GLY A 89 8.71 -5.48 3.69
C GLY A 89 8.94 -5.37 5.21
N LEU A 90 10.17 -5.52 5.70
CA LEU A 90 10.51 -5.44 7.13
C LEU A 90 11.21 -4.14 7.52
N TYR A 91 11.37 -3.17 6.61
CA TYR A 91 12.06 -1.91 6.91
C TYR A 91 11.47 -1.20 8.13
N SER A 92 10.13 -1.21 8.22
CA SER A 92 9.38 -0.46 9.22
C SER A 92 9.44 -1.06 10.63
N VAL A 93 10.23 -2.11 10.86
CA VAL A 93 10.29 -2.78 12.18
C VAL A 93 11.70 -3.03 12.72
N VAL A 94 12.73 -2.80 11.90
CA VAL A 94 14.13 -3.03 12.29
C VAL A 94 14.52 -2.15 13.47
N ASP A 95 14.09 -0.89 13.47
CA ASP A 95 14.45 0.08 14.50
C ASP A 95 13.87 -0.24 15.90
N TRP A 96 12.90 -1.18 15.97
CA TRP A 96 12.37 -1.73 17.22
C TRP A 96 13.03 -3.04 17.66
N GLY A 97 14.11 -3.45 17.00
CA GLY A 97 14.90 -4.62 17.40
C GLY A 97 14.51 -5.92 16.71
N VAL A 98 13.69 -5.88 15.65
CA VAL A 98 13.47 -7.05 14.80
C VAL A 98 14.76 -7.38 14.06
N GLN A 99 15.27 -8.60 14.27
CA GLN A 99 16.46 -9.07 13.56
C GLN A 99 16.04 -9.75 12.25
N LEU A 100 16.81 -9.51 11.20
CA LEU A 100 16.53 -10.02 9.86
C LEU A 100 17.42 -11.23 9.54
N ASN A 101 16.85 -12.26 8.95
CA ASN A 101 17.59 -13.35 8.31
C ASN A 101 17.81 -12.98 6.84
N VAL A 102 19.05 -12.62 6.50
CA VAL A 102 19.46 -12.23 5.15
C VAL A 102 20.26 -13.37 4.55
N ARG A 103 19.56 -14.27 3.84
CA ARG A 103 20.17 -15.50 3.29
C ARG A 103 20.93 -15.29 1.99
N GLY A 104 20.87 -14.08 1.41
CA GLY A 104 21.34 -13.80 0.05
C GLY A 104 20.44 -14.44 -1.02
N GLY A 105 20.70 -14.16 -2.30
CA GLY A 105 19.91 -14.72 -3.41
C GLY A 105 18.55 -14.04 -3.62
N PRO A 106 17.57 -14.73 -4.23
CA PRO A 106 16.29 -14.13 -4.64
C PRO A 106 15.27 -13.98 -3.50
N ASP A 107 15.60 -14.48 -2.30
CA ASP A 107 14.66 -14.50 -1.18
C ASP A 107 14.67 -13.18 -0.41
N THR A 108 13.47 -12.62 -0.20
CA THR A 108 13.26 -11.43 0.63
C THR A 108 13.70 -11.70 2.07
N PRO A 109 14.33 -10.74 2.77
CA PRO A 109 14.63 -10.88 4.19
C PRO A 109 13.38 -11.28 5.00
N ILE A 110 13.54 -12.28 5.85
CA ILE A 110 12.50 -12.74 6.78
C ILE A 110 12.90 -12.42 8.21
N LEU A 111 11.94 -12.48 9.13
CA LEU A 111 12.22 -12.35 10.56
C LEU A 111 13.13 -13.49 11.03
N ALA A 112 14.26 -13.14 11.66
CA ALA A 112 15.14 -14.07 12.37
C ALA A 112 14.74 -14.18 13.85
N GLU A 113 14.65 -13.02 14.51
CA GLU A 113 14.34 -12.93 15.93
C GLU A 113 13.40 -11.76 16.18
N SER A 114 12.38 -12.00 17.00
CA SER A 114 11.44 -10.98 17.46
C SER A 114 11.91 -10.44 18.82
N PRO A 115 11.80 -9.11 19.07
CA PRO A 115 12.03 -8.55 20.39
C PRO A 115 10.92 -8.93 21.39
N ILE A 116 9.82 -9.54 20.92
CA ILE A 116 8.66 -9.93 21.72
C ILE A 116 8.69 -11.43 21.99
N GLN A 117 8.97 -11.79 23.25
CA GLN A 117 8.95 -13.19 23.73
C GLN A 117 7.85 -13.41 24.78
N LYS A 118 7.46 -12.36 25.49
CA LYS A 118 6.38 -12.36 26.49
C LYS A 118 5.58 -11.06 26.47
N PRO A 119 4.37 -11.00 27.05
CA PRO A 119 3.52 -9.82 27.06
C PRO A 119 4.21 -8.50 27.46
N ASP A 120 5.04 -8.53 28.51
CA ASP A 120 5.72 -7.31 29.01
C ASP A 120 6.77 -6.76 28.04
N ASP A 121 7.22 -7.54 27.06
CA ASP A 121 8.18 -7.04 26.06
C ASP A 121 7.55 -5.97 25.15
N TRP A 122 6.23 -5.99 24.96
CA TRP A 122 5.51 -4.95 24.23
C TRP A 122 5.66 -3.57 24.86
N LEU A 123 5.81 -3.49 26.18
CA LEU A 123 6.03 -2.23 26.90
C LEU A 123 7.41 -1.61 26.63
N LYS A 124 8.32 -2.35 25.99
CA LYS A 124 9.62 -1.85 25.54
C LYS A 124 9.55 -1.19 24.16
N ILE A 125 8.46 -1.40 23.43
CA ILE A 125 8.21 -0.70 22.17
C ILE A 125 7.87 0.74 22.52
N THR A 126 8.81 1.63 22.23
CA THR A 126 8.71 3.07 22.47
C THR A 126 8.89 3.81 21.15
N PRO A 127 8.43 5.07 21.03
CA PRO A 127 8.64 5.85 19.82
C PRO A 127 10.13 5.91 19.46
N VAL A 128 10.44 5.68 18.19
CA VAL A 128 11.80 5.82 17.64
C VAL A 128 11.83 7.02 16.70
N ARG A 129 13.04 7.45 16.36
CA ARG A 129 13.22 8.58 15.46
C ARG A 129 12.93 8.18 14.02
N SER A 130 11.97 8.87 13.39
CA SER A 130 11.62 8.71 11.97
C SER A 130 12.67 9.28 10.99
N ASP A 131 13.75 9.89 11.49
CA ASP A 131 14.89 10.43 10.74
C ASP A 131 16.23 9.78 11.10
N ALA A 132 16.18 8.60 11.70
CA ALA A 132 17.34 7.77 11.97
C ALA A 132 17.06 6.33 11.50
N GLY A 133 18.06 5.46 11.66
CA GLY A 133 17.89 4.02 11.43
C GLY A 133 17.40 3.68 10.01
N GLU A 134 16.54 2.68 9.94
CA GLU A 134 16.01 2.17 8.69
C GLU A 134 15.00 3.15 8.06
N TYR A 135 14.29 3.94 8.86
CA TYR A 135 13.43 5.01 8.33
C TYR A 135 14.22 6.07 7.55
N LEU A 136 15.40 6.48 8.03
CA LEU A 136 16.28 7.42 7.30
C LEU A 136 16.76 6.83 5.97
N ILE A 137 17.09 5.54 5.93
CA ILE A 137 17.50 4.84 4.71
C ILE A 137 16.38 4.93 3.66
N VAL A 138 15.13 4.73 4.07
CA VAL A 138 13.98 4.85 3.18
C VAL A 138 13.72 6.29 2.72
N LEU A 139 13.81 7.28 3.62
CA LEU A 139 13.68 8.70 3.24
C LEU A 139 14.74 9.12 2.24
N GLU A 140 15.98 8.66 2.42
CA GLU A 140 17.07 8.95 1.50
C GLU A 140 16.87 8.25 0.15
N ALA A 141 16.31 7.04 0.14
CA ALA A 141 15.96 6.34 -1.09
C ALA A 141 14.88 7.09 -1.88
N GLN A 142 13.86 7.59 -1.20
CA GLN A 142 12.83 8.44 -1.80
C GLN A 142 13.45 9.72 -2.39
N ARG A 143 14.27 10.44 -1.61
CA ARG A 143 14.92 11.68 -2.05
C ARG A 143 15.71 11.47 -3.35
N ILE A 144 16.53 10.42 -3.39
CA ILE A 144 17.33 10.06 -4.57
C ILE A 144 16.41 9.68 -5.75
N ALA A 145 15.33 8.92 -5.51
CA ALA A 145 14.41 8.52 -6.56
C ALA A 145 13.72 9.75 -7.21
N LEU A 146 13.25 10.69 -6.39
CA LEU A 146 12.65 11.93 -6.87
C LEU A 146 13.63 12.81 -7.66
N GLU A 147 14.90 12.88 -7.24
CA GLU A 147 15.95 13.58 -8.02
C GLU A 147 16.26 12.92 -9.36
N MET A 148 16.07 11.60 -9.46
CA MET A 148 16.30 10.83 -10.69
C MET A 148 15.11 10.85 -11.65
N LEU A 149 13.91 11.20 -11.16
CA LEU A 149 12.72 11.24 -11.98
C LEU A 149 12.77 12.43 -12.93
N ASN A 150 12.51 12.14 -14.19
CA ASN A 150 12.32 13.16 -15.21
C ASN A 150 10.83 13.32 -15.44
N GLY A 151 10.36 14.56 -15.49
CA GLY A 151 8.96 14.86 -15.76
C GLY A 151 8.06 14.66 -14.54
N ASP A 152 6.77 14.49 -14.82
CA ASP A 152 5.71 14.59 -13.82
C ASP A 152 5.02 13.23 -13.63
N VAL A 153 5.81 12.26 -13.14
CA VAL A 153 5.35 10.91 -12.78
C VAL A 153 4.99 10.91 -11.30
N PRO A 154 3.71 10.70 -10.94
CA PRO A 154 3.28 10.60 -9.55
C PRO A 154 4.10 9.57 -8.76
N PHE A 155 4.50 9.94 -7.55
CA PHE A 155 5.29 9.10 -6.65
C PHE A 155 4.56 8.88 -5.33
N VAL A 156 4.25 7.63 -5.00
CA VAL A 156 3.63 7.25 -3.72
C VAL A 156 4.54 6.35 -2.91
N GLN A 157 4.79 6.73 -1.67
CA GLN A 157 5.66 5.98 -0.75
C GLN A 157 4.86 4.89 -0.03
N THR A 158 5.38 3.66 0.00
CA THR A 158 4.75 2.59 0.77
C THR A 158 4.96 2.79 2.27
N VAL A 159 3.87 2.83 3.03
CA VAL A 159 3.84 2.85 4.50
C VAL A 159 2.96 1.70 4.99
N PHE A 160 3.24 1.16 6.18
CA PHE A 160 2.46 0.05 6.74
C PHE A 160 1.54 0.53 7.85
N SER A 161 0.35 -0.07 7.96
CA SER A 161 -0.53 0.16 9.10
C SER A 161 0.17 -0.18 10.42
N PRO A 162 -0.15 0.50 11.53
CA PRO A 162 0.43 0.20 12.83
C PRO A 162 0.23 -1.27 13.24
N LEU A 163 -0.94 -1.84 12.94
CA LEU A 163 -1.22 -3.25 13.21
C LEU A 163 -0.39 -4.21 12.35
N THR A 164 -0.14 -3.86 11.08
CA THR A 164 0.77 -4.62 10.20
C THR A 164 2.19 -4.60 10.76
N SER A 165 2.67 -3.44 11.23
CA SER A 165 3.99 -3.32 11.86
C SER A 165 4.06 -4.10 13.18
N ALA A 166 3.03 -4.04 14.03
CA ALA A 166 2.94 -4.83 15.26
C ALA A 166 3.00 -6.34 14.96
N SER A 167 2.31 -6.80 13.93
CA SER A 167 2.36 -8.22 13.51
C SER A 167 3.77 -8.65 13.10
N LYS A 168 4.45 -7.81 12.31
CA LYS A 168 5.83 -8.04 11.91
C LYS A 168 6.80 -8.03 13.09
N ILE A 169 6.57 -7.17 14.09
CA ILE A 169 7.36 -7.13 15.34
C ILE A 169 7.15 -8.41 16.14
N ALA A 170 5.90 -8.83 16.36
CA ALA A 170 5.58 -10.04 17.11
C ALA A 170 6.09 -11.30 16.42
N GLY A 171 6.09 -11.30 15.09
CA GLY A 171 6.34 -12.48 14.28
C GLY A 171 5.06 -13.26 13.93
N PRO A 172 5.20 -14.25 13.03
CA PRO A 172 4.04 -14.89 12.40
C PRO A 172 3.15 -15.61 13.42
N GLY A 173 1.84 -15.39 13.31
CA GLY A 173 0.82 -16.13 14.06
C GLY A 173 0.67 -15.76 15.54
N LYS A 174 1.41 -14.76 16.05
CA LYS A 174 1.40 -14.43 17.49
C LYS A 174 0.50 -13.26 17.88
N LEU A 175 0.31 -12.29 16.98
CA LEU A 175 -0.34 -11.02 17.35
C LEU A 175 -1.77 -11.19 17.87
N MET A 176 -2.56 -12.08 17.26
CA MET A 176 -3.94 -12.35 17.70
C MET A 176 -4.00 -12.81 19.15
N GLN A 177 -3.11 -13.71 19.56
CA GLN A 177 -3.03 -14.15 20.95
C GLN A 177 -2.67 -13.00 21.89
N TYR A 178 -1.71 -12.15 21.52
CA TYR A 178 -1.37 -10.98 22.35
C TYR A 178 -2.50 -9.96 22.46
N MET A 179 -3.29 -9.75 21.40
CA MET A 179 -4.48 -8.89 21.48
C MET A 179 -5.52 -9.44 22.46
N GLN A 180 -5.68 -10.77 22.55
CA GLN A 180 -6.61 -11.41 23.47
C GLN A 180 -6.09 -11.44 24.92
N ASP A 181 -4.84 -11.89 25.10
CA ASP A 181 -4.27 -12.16 26.42
C ASP A 181 -3.69 -10.90 27.08
N SER A 182 -3.32 -9.89 26.29
CA SER A 182 -2.57 -8.72 26.75
C SER A 182 -2.90 -7.43 25.97
N PRO A 183 -4.19 -7.07 25.81
CA PRO A 183 -4.64 -5.97 24.95
C PRO A 183 -4.01 -4.62 25.33
N ARG A 184 -3.87 -4.34 26.64
CA ARG A 184 -3.28 -3.08 27.12
C ARG A 184 -1.84 -2.89 26.67
N GLN A 185 -1.04 -3.95 26.72
CA GLN A 185 0.35 -3.91 26.27
C GLN A 185 0.45 -3.75 24.76
N VAL A 186 -0.44 -4.41 24.00
CA VAL A 186 -0.52 -4.22 22.54
C VAL A 186 -0.92 -2.79 22.18
N HIS A 187 -1.91 -2.20 22.86
CA HIS A 187 -2.29 -0.81 22.64
C HIS A 187 -1.15 0.17 22.92
N ALA A 188 -0.40 -0.01 24.01
CA ALA A 188 0.76 0.82 24.32
C ALA A 188 1.82 0.76 23.19
N ALA A 189 2.05 -0.43 22.62
CA ALA A 189 2.94 -0.58 21.48
C ALA A 189 2.37 0.06 20.20
N LEU A 190 1.07 -0.10 19.93
CA LEU A 190 0.41 0.51 18.77
C LEU A 190 0.46 2.04 18.83
N GLU A 191 0.31 2.65 20.01
CA GLU A 191 0.50 4.08 20.22
C GLU A 191 1.92 4.51 19.81
N ALA A 192 2.94 3.82 20.32
CA ALA A 192 4.35 4.11 20.01
C ALA A 192 4.70 3.93 18.52
N ILE A 193 4.19 2.87 17.89
CA ILE A 193 4.35 2.60 16.46
C ILE A 193 3.66 3.69 15.65
N THR A 194 2.46 4.13 16.06
CA THR A 194 1.67 5.15 15.39
C THR A 194 2.37 6.50 15.44
N GLU A 195 2.91 6.90 16.60
CA GLU A 195 3.67 8.15 16.75
C GLU A 195 4.86 8.19 15.77
N THR A 196 5.67 7.13 15.75
CA THR A 196 6.82 7.02 14.86
C THR A 196 6.40 7.04 13.40
N SER A 197 5.41 6.22 13.04
CA SER A 197 4.98 6.04 11.64
C SER A 197 4.28 7.28 11.10
N ARG A 198 3.53 8.00 11.94
CA ARG A 198 2.93 9.30 11.60
C ARG A 198 4.02 10.35 11.33
N SER A 199 5.03 10.43 12.19
CA SER A 199 6.17 11.33 11.97
C SER A 199 6.93 10.98 10.67
N PHE A 200 7.05 9.70 10.35
CA PHE A 200 7.62 9.26 9.08
C PHE A 200 6.75 9.69 7.88
N VAL A 201 5.43 9.52 7.94
CA VAL A 201 4.49 9.98 6.90
C VAL A 201 4.62 11.48 6.67
N GLU A 202 4.73 12.29 7.73
CA GLU A 202 4.94 13.74 7.61
C GLU A 202 6.22 14.09 6.83
N ARG A 203 7.30 13.34 7.06
CA ARG A 203 8.58 13.52 6.35
C ARG A 203 8.52 13.05 4.91
N VAL A 204 7.83 11.94 4.66
CA VAL A 204 7.57 11.42 3.30
C VAL A 204 6.87 12.48 2.44
N VAL A 205 5.80 13.08 2.97
CA VAL A 205 5.05 14.13 2.27
C VAL A 205 5.89 15.39 2.10
N SER A 206 6.55 15.84 3.17
CA SER A 206 7.44 17.02 3.12
C SER A 206 8.63 16.82 2.16
N GLY A 207 9.01 15.57 1.93
CA GLY A 207 10.05 15.15 0.99
C GLY A 207 9.58 15.04 -0.47
N GLY A 208 8.34 15.44 -0.79
CA GLY A 208 7.86 15.56 -2.17
C GLY A 208 7.11 14.36 -2.74
N ALA A 209 6.70 13.39 -1.90
CA ALA A 209 5.79 12.35 -2.38
C ALA A 209 4.38 12.93 -2.66
N ASP A 210 3.75 12.51 -3.75
CA ASP A 210 2.39 12.90 -4.14
C ASP A 210 1.30 12.28 -3.26
N GLY A 211 1.68 11.27 -2.47
CA GLY A 211 0.85 10.57 -1.51
C GLY A 211 1.55 9.33 -0.95
N VAL A 212 0.76 8.46 -0.33
CA VAL A 212 1.24 7.20 0.24
C VAL A 212 0.47 6.01 -0.32
N PHE A 213 1.17 4.87 -0.42
CA PHE A 213 0.55 3.56 -0.54
C PHE A 213 0.46 2.97 0.87
N PHE A 214 -0.68 3.17 1.53
CA PHE A 214 -0.92 2.71 2.90
C PHE A 214 -1.31 1.24 2.88
N ALA A 215 -0.42 0.35 3.30
CA ALA A 215 -0.60 -1.09 3.23
C ALA A 215 -1.08 -1.67 4.57
N ASN A 216 -2.26 -2.30 4.54
CA ASN A 216 -2.83 -3.03 5.67
C ASN A 216 -2.98 -4.53 5.32
N GLN A 217 -2.34 -5.38 6.13
CA GLN A 217 -2.35 -6.84 5.97
C GLN A 217 -3.36 -7.56 6.89
N TRP A 218 -4.23 -6.80 7.55
CA TRP A 218 -5.20 -7.28 8.55
C TRP A 218 -6.64 -6.83 8.25
N ALA A 219 -6.92 -6.46 7.00
CA ALA A 219 -8.25 -6.01 6.58
C ALA A 219 -9.26 -7.14 6.29
N GLY A 220 -8.83 -8.41 6.40
CA GLY A 220 -9.68 -9.58 6.20
C GLY A 220 -10.49 -9.92 7.45
N VAL A 221 -11.78 -10.18 7.29
CA VAL A 221 -12.70 -10.57 8.38
C VAL A 221 -12.28 -11.88 9.04
N ASP A 222 -11.71 -12.79 8.24
CA ASP A 222 -11.15 -14.08 8.67
C ASP A 222 -9.90 -13.92 9.55
N LEU A 223 -9.12 -12.86 9.31
CA LEU A 223 -7.93 -12.51 10.08
C LEU A 223 -8.26 -11.66 11.31
N LEU A 224 -9.15 -10.68 11.16
CA LEU A 224 -9.52 -9.73 12.20
C LEU A 224 -11.01 -9.39 12.12
N PRO A 225 -11.83 -9.93 13.06
CA PRO A 225 -13.25 -9.58 13.15
C PRO A 225 -13.48 -8.06 13.22
N PRO A 226 -14.61 -7.55 12.70
CA PRO A 226 -14.86 -6.11 12.59
C PRO A 226 -14.71 -5.32 13.91
N ASP A 227 -15.14 -5.89 15.03
CA ASP A 227 -15.01 -5.25 16.34
C ASP A 227 -13.54 -5.07 16.74
N LEU A 228 -12.71 -6.10 16.53
CA LEU A 228 -11.28 -6.03 16.77
C LEU A 228 -10.57 -5.12 15.76
N TYR A 229 -11.03 -5.06 14.51
CA TYR A 229 -10.49 -4.13 13.52
C TYR A 229 -10.73 -2.67 13.95
N ASN A 230 -11.93 -2.38 14.45
CA ASN A 230 -12.32 -1.06 14.95
C ASN A 230 -11.60 -0.68 16.25
N GLU A 231 -11.13 -1.67 17.03
CA GLU A 231 -10.35 -1.45 18.26
C GLU A 231 -8.83 -1.31 17.98
N PHE A 232 -8.25 -2.22 17.19
CA PHE A 232 -6.80 -2.39 17.07
C PHE A 232 -6.18 -1.86 15.76
N SER A 233 -6.98 -1.61 14.71
CA SER A 233 -6.45 -1.07 13.43
C SER A 233 -6.93 0.35 13.18
N LYS A 234 -8.24 0.52 12.98
CA LYS A 234 -8.82 1.75 12.41
C LYS A 234 -8.45 3.04 13.16
N PRO A 235 -8.46 3.10 14.50
CA PRO A 235 -8.11 4.34 15.21
C PRO A 235 -6.67 4.79 14.96
N TYR A 236 -5.74 3.84 14.79
CA TYR A 236 -4.34 4.11 14.55
C TYR A 236 -4.05 4.42 13.08
N ASP A 237 -4.75 3.74 12.17
CA ASP A 237 -4.67 4.01 10.74
C ASP A 237 -5.11 5.45 10.42
N LEU A 238 -6.23 5.90 11.00
CA LEU A 238 -6.73 7.27 10.81
C LEU A 238 -5.77 8.34 11.35
N GLN A 239 -5.06 8.06 12.45
CA GLN A 239 -4.02 8.96 12.98
C GLN A 239 -2.83 9.08 12.03
N MET A 240 -2.44 7.98 11.36
CA MET A 240 -1.37 7.99 10.36
C MET A 240 -1.76 8.70 9.07
N LEU A 241 -3.04 8.66 8.68
CA LEU A 241 -3.54 9.28 7.44
C LEU A 241 -3.86 10.78 7.61
N GLU A 242 -4.11 11.25 8.82
CA GLU A 242 -4.43 12.65 9.06
C GLU A 242 -3.41 13.66 8.48
N PRO A 243 -2.08 13.45 8.55
CA PRO A 243 -1.11 14.42 8.03
C PRO A 243 -1.17 14.62 6.52
N LEU A 244 -1.82 13.70 5.80
CA LEU A 244 -1.97 13.72 4.34
C LEU A 244 -3.02 14.74 3.89
N LYS A 245 -4.01 15.03 4.76
CA LYS A 245 -5.16 15.87 4.44
C LYS A 245 -4.72 17.26 3.96
N GLY A 246 -5.10 17.60 2.73
CA GLY A 246 -4.76 18.88 2.10
C GLY A 246 -3.29 19.05 1.74
N LYS A 247 -2.46 18.01 1.87
CA LYS A 247 -1.03 18.04 1.50
C LYS A 247 -0.68 17.11 0.34
N THR A 248 -1.41 16.00 0.21
CA THR A 248 -1.24 15.04 -0.87
C THR A 248 -2.54 14.87 -1.64
N TRP A 249 -2.44 14.40 -2.88
CA TRP A 249 -3.58 14.26 -3.79
C TRP A 249 -3.75 12.83 -4.31
N PHE A 250 -2.79 11.93 -4.02
CA PHE A 250 -2.83 10.56 -4.51
C PHE A 250 -2.47 9.54 -3.42
N ASN A 251 -3.38 9.33 -2.47
CA ASN A 251 -3.23 8.33 -1.42
C ASN A 251 -4.00 7.06 -1.79
N ILE A 252 -3.33 5.91 -1.65
CA ILE A 252 -3.86 4.60 -2.00
C ILE A 252 -3.97 3.77 -0.72
N TYR A 253 -5.17 3.30 -0.38
CA TYR A 253 -5.34 2.30 0.66
C TYR A 253 -5.26 0.90 0.07
N HIS A 254 -4.20 0.17 0.43
CA HIS A 254 -3.99 -1.21 0.04
C HIS A 254 -4.43 -2.21 1.10
N LEU A 255 -5.35 -3.10 0.71
CA LEU A 255 -5.96 -4.12 1.54
C LEU A 255 -5.45 -5.49 1.08
N HIS A 256 -4.58 -6.12 1.88
CA HIS A 256 -4.05 -7.43 1.60
C HIS A 256 -4.82 -8.49 2.39
N ALA A 257 -5.89 -9.03 1.81
CA ALA A 257 -6.75 -10.02 2.44
C ALA A 257 -7.72 -10.68 1.44
N HIS A 258 -8.11 -11.92 1.72
CA HIS A 258 -9.07 -12.65 0.89
C HIS A 258 -10.53 -12.20 1.11
N ASP A 259 -10.96 -12.05 2.36
CA ASP A 259 -12.35 -11.69 2.71
C ASP A 259 -12.43 -10.29 3.35
N ILE A 260 -12.27 -9.26 2.51
CA ILE A 260 -12.18 -7.85 2.95
C ILE A 260 -13.53 -7.32 3.42
N ASN A 261 -13.56 -6.69 4.60
CA ASN A 261 -14.72 -5.92 5.06
C ASN A 261 -14.76 -4.53 4.43
N PHE A 262 -15.24 -4.41 3.19
CA PHE A 262 -15.30 -3.12 2.48
C PHE A 262 -16.11 -2.07 3.25
N ASP A 263 -17.26 -2.43 3.82
CA ASP A 263 -18.11 -1.50 4.58
C ASP A 263 -17.36 -0.84 5.76
N GLY A 264 -16.39 -1.55 6.35
CA GLY A 264 -15.57 -1.04 7.45
C GLY A 264 -14.44 -0.08 7.05
N VAL A 265 -14.10 -0.01 5.76
CA VAL A 265 -12.91 0.72 5.27
C VAL A 265 -13.20 1.76 4.18
N LEU A 266 -14.40 1.76 3.58
CA LEU A 266 -14.78 2.71 2.52
C LEU A 266 -14.80 4.18 2.98
N ASP A 267 -14.84 4.44 4.28
CA ASP A 267 -14.81 5.78 4.88
C ASP A 267 -13.40 6.31 5.15
N TYR A 268 -12.36 5.57 4.77
CA TYR A 268 -10.98 6.03 4.92
C TYR A 268 -10.71 7.25 4.03
N PRO A 269 -9.98 8.27 4.51
CA PRO A 269 -9.74 9.50 3.78
C PRO A 269 -8.61 9.31 2.74
N VAL A 270 -8.88 8.53 1.70
CA VAL A 270 -7.96 8.23 0.59
C VAL A 270 -8.65 8.38 -0.76
N GLU A 271 -7.85 8.57 -1.81
CA GLU A 271 -8.36 8.78 -3.16
C GLU A 271 -8.55 7.47 -3.94
N ALA A 272 -7.86 6.41 -3.57
CA ALA A 272 -7.95 5.12 -4.25
C ALA A 272 -7.85 3.93 -3.30
N PHE A 273 -8.50 2.83 -3.69
CA PHE A 273 -8.35 1.52 -3.04
C PHE A 273 -7.61 0.56 -3.97
N ASN A 274 -6.74 -0.27 -3.39
CA ASN A 274 -6.09 -1.39 -4.05
C ASN A 274 -6.25 -2.63 -3.19
N TRP A 275 -6.51 -3.80 -3.76
CA TRP A 275 -6.73 -5.01 -2.97
C TRP A 275 -6.31 -6.27 -3.71
N HIS A 276 -5.97 -7.32 -2.95
CA HIS A 276 -5.79 -8.69 -3.42
C HIS A 276 -5.78 -9.71 -2.28
#